data_AF-A0A6M8B0C9-F1
#
_entry.id   AF-A0A6M8B0C9-F1
#
_cell.length_a   1.000
_cell.length_b   1.000
_cell.length_c   1.000
_cell.angle_alpha   90.00
_cell.angle_beta   90.00
_cell.angle_gamma   90.00
#
_symmetry.space_group_name_H-M   'P 1'
#
loop_
_entity.id
_entity.type
_entity.pdbx_description
1 polymer ?
#
loop_
_entity_poly.entity_id
_entity_poly.type
_entity_poly.pdbx_seq_one_letter_code
_entity_poly.pdbx_strand_id
1 'polypeptide(L)'
;MSDAMTALRPTARGSRARLRLWPGRRAEPVGLCLVVPGLGYTASMPLLFWPATALTEAGWAVVALEWDEPPSSLEELESQAHWTRTASKRMTGRESPMLIVGKSLGTRLAPWAEREAIPAAWLTPVLDDEAVLTTLELGKAPALVAGGTADPVWRGGPRPRMDLEVLEFPQADHSLLIAGDWQRSMRIQNRITSRVLDLAARVVARG
;
A
#
# COMPACT_ATOMS: atom_id res chain seq x y z
N MET A 1 28.70 -4.50 -13.87
CA MET A 1 28.08 -3.46 -13.02
C MET A 1 27.05 -4.18 -12.17
N SER A 2 27.38 -4.42 -10.91
CA SER A 2 26.71 -5.39 -10.03
C SER A 2 25.53 -4.75 -9.30
N ASP A 3 24.38 -5.42 -9.33
CA ASP A 3 23.13 -5.04 -8.65
C ASP A 3 23.32 -4.92 -7.13
N ALA A 4 23.53 -3.69 -6.64
CA ALA A 4 23.65 -3.38 -5.21
C ALA A 4 22.30 -3.37 -4.46
N MET A 5 21.29 -4.11 -4.94
CA MET A 5 19.98 -4.24 -4.28
C MET A 5 19.56 -5.69 -4.00
N THR A 6 20.44 -6.66 -4.17
CA THR A 6 20.16 -8.02 -3.71
C THR A 6 20.28 -8.08 -2.18
N ALA A 7 19.13 -7.88 -1.53
CA ALA A 7 18.87 -8.05 -0.09
C ALA A 7 19.60 -7.08 0.88
N LEU A 8 19.14 -5.84 0.96
CA LEU A 8 19.37 -5.02 2.17
C LEU A 8 18.47 -5.56 3.29
N ARG A 9 19.06 -6.32 4.22
CA ARG A 9 18.38 -6.81 5.43
C ARG A 9 18.17 -5.66 6.43
N PRO A 10 16.97 -5.52 7.04
CA PRO A 10 16.78 -4.61 8.16
C PRO A 10 17.72 -5.00 9.31
N THR A 11 18.39 -4.02 9.94
CA THR A 11 19.32 -4.25 11.06
C THR A 11 18.62 -4.50 12.41
N ALA A 12 17.31 -4.66 12.43
CA ALA A 12 16.59 -5.12 13.62
C ALA A 12 16.76 -6.64 13.73
N ARG A 13 17.60 -7.06 14.68
CA ARG A 13 17.83 -8.47 15.04
C ARG A 13 16.48 -9.09 15.46
N GLY A 14 15.75 -9.69 14.52
CA GLY A 14 14.45 -10.36 14.78
C GLY A 14 13.37 -10.23 13.69
N SER A 15 13.45 -9.27 12.77
CA SER A 15 12.41 -9.08 11.75
C SER A 15 12.42 -10.19 10.68
N ARG A 16 11.33 -10.95 10.57
CA ARG A 16 11.08 -11.92 9.48
C ARG A 16 10.63 -11.25 8.18
N ALA A 17 10.34 -9.95 8.21
CA ALA A 17 10.02 -9.16 7.03
C ALA A 17 11.28 -8.80 6.22
N ARG A 18 11.14 -8.88 4.90
CA ARG A 18 12.14 -8.57 3.87
C ARG A 18 11.57 -7.51 2.92
N LEU A 19 12.45 -6.72 2.33
CA LEU A 19 12.09 -5.77 1.28
C LEU A 19 12.44 -6.38 -0.08
N ARG A 20 11.44 -6.50 -0.95
CA ARG A 20 11.64 -6.87 -2.36
C ARG A 20 11.44 -5.64 -3.24
N LEU A 21 12.44 -5.35 -4.06
CA LEU A 21 12.27 -4.37 -5.13
C LEU A 21 11.38 -4.95 -6.24
N TRP A 22 10.39 -4.17 -6.69
CA TRP A 22 9.58 -4.53 -7.84
C TRP A 22 10.41 -4.38 -9.14
N PRO A 23 10.34 -5.35 -10.07
CA PRO A 23 11.10 -5.29 -11.31
C PRO A 23 10.65 -4.11 -12.20
N GLY A 24 11.57 -3.60 -13.02
CA GLY A 24 11.26 -2.58 -14.04
C GLY A 24 11.47 -1.12 -13.59
N ARG A 25 12.11 -0.87 -12.44
CA ARG A 25 12.39 0.49 -11.98
C ARG A 25 13.21 1.30 -13.00
N ARG A 26 12.92 2.60 -13.10
CA ARG A 26 13.76 3.56 -13.83
C ARG A 26 15.02 3.90 -13.02
N ALA A 27 16.04 4.42 -13.70
CA ALA A 27 17.27 4.90 -13.06
C ALA A 27 17.01 6.06 -12.09
N GLU A 28 16.10 6.97 -12.48
CA GLU A 28 15.66 8.11 -11.69
C GLU A 28 14.15 8.01 -11.44
N PRO A 29 13.72 7.45 -10.30
CA PRO A 29 12.31 7.32 -9.96
C PRO A 29 11.68 8.68 -9.59
N VAL A 30 10.40 8.85 -9.92
CA VAL A 30 9.62 10.06 -9.55
C VAL A 30 9.17 10.07 -8.09
N GLY A 31 9.22 8.90 -7.44
CA GLY A 31 8.82 8.71 -6.05
C GLY A 31 9.05 7.28 -5.58
N LEU A 32 8.77 7.02 -4.31
CA LEU A 32 8.85 5.70 -3.68
C LEU A 32 7.44 5.21 -3.31
N CYS A 33 7.06 4.02 -3.77
CA CYS A 33 5.86 3.34 -3.30
C CYS A 33 6.24 2.15 -2.41
N LEU A 34 5.70 2.10 -1.20
CA LEU A 34 5.77 0.93 -0.33
C LEU A 34 4.48 0.11 -0.46
N VAL A 35 4.61 -1.14 -0.90
CA VAL A 35 3.52 -2.11 -0.97
C VAL A 35 3.54 -2.98 0.28
N VAL A 36 2.43 -3.05 1.00
CA VAL A 36 2.34 -3.71 2.30
C VAL A 36 1.27 -4.80 2.25
N PRO A 37 1.66 -6.09 2.27
CA PRO A 37 0.74 -7.19 2.08
C PRO A 37 -0.22 -7.42 3.26
N GLY A 38 -1.19 -8.31 3.03
CA GLY A 38 -2.08 -8.82 4.07
C GLY A 38 -1.60 -10.15 4.66
N LEU A 39 -2.35 -10.68 5.62
CA LEU A 39 -2.13 -12.05 6.09
C LEU A 39 -2.45 -13.05 4.98
N GLY A 40 -1.46 -13.87 4.59
CA GLY A 40 -1.60 -14.84 3.50
C GLY A 40 -1.85 -14.24 2.10
N TYR A 41 -1.82 -12.90 1.97
CA TYR A 41 -2.06 -12.20 0.71
C TYR A 41 -0.82 -11.41 0.31
N THR A 42 0.03 -12.03 -0.51
CA THR A 42 1.34 -11.47 -0.88
C THR A 42 1.21 -10.35 -1.92
N ALA A 43 2.27 -9.57 -2.10
CA ALA A 43 2.32 -8.53 -3.12
C ALA A 43 2.21 -9.08 -4.56
N SER A 44 2.43 -10.38 -4.76
CA SER A 44 2.29 -11.04 -6.07
C SER A 44 0.84 -11.37 -6.43
N MET A 45 -0.12 -11.19 -5.52
CA MET A 45 -1.53 -11.41 -5.79
C MET A 45 -2.19 -10.18 -6.42
N PRO A 46 -3.26 -10.35 -7.25
CA PRO A 46 -3.72 -9.32 -8.20
C PRO A 46 -3.96 -7.92 -7.62
N LEU A 47 -4.55 -7.83 -6.42
CA LEU A 47 -4.93 -6.56 -5.80
C LEU A 47 -3.74 -5.68 -5.40
N LEU A 48 -2.56 -6.27 -5.28
CA LEU A 48 -1.30 -5.54 -5.05
C LEU A 48 -0.38 -5.58 -6.28
N PHE A 49 -0.41 -6.67 -7.03
CA PHE A 49 0.43 -6.88 -8.21
C PHE A 49 0.18 -5.82 -9.28
N TRP A 50 -1.09 -5.53 -9.60
CA TRP A 50 -1.43 -4.57 -10.66
C TRP A 50 -1.08 -3.13 -10.29
N PRO A 51 -1.43 -2.62 -9.08
CA PRO A 51 -0.92 -1.32 -8.63
C PRO A 51 0.60 -1.22 -8.63
N ALA A 52 1.32 -2.24 -8.13
CA ALA A 52 2.78 -2.23 -8.09
C ALA A 52 3.42 -2.16 -9.49
N THR A 53 2.87 -2.92 -10.43
CA THR A 53 3.32 -2.93 -11.83
C THR A 53 3.04 -1.58 -12.49
N ALA A 54 1.81 -1.09 -12.40
CA ALA A 54 1.40 0.15 -13.04
C ALA A 54 2.16 1.37 -12.48
N LEU A 55 2.41 1.42 -11.17
CA LEU A 55 3.22 2.48 -10.55
C LEU A 55 4.67 2.44 -11.06
N THR A 56 5.23 1.26 -11.23
CA THR A 56 6.58 1.09 -11.79
C THR A 56 6.64 1.61 -13.23
N GLU A 57 5.67 1.27 -14.06
CA GLU A 57 5.54 1.79 -15.44
C GLU A 57 5.39 3.32 -15.46
N ALA A 58 4.65 3.88 -14.50
CA ALA A 58 4.53 5.31 -14.26
C ALA A 58 5.80 5.97 -13.68
N GLY A 59 6.88 5.22 -13.46
CA GLY A 59 8.20 5.73 -13.08
C GLY A 59 8.46 5.77 -11.58
N TRP A 60 7.61 5.17 -10.74
CA TRP A 60 7.87 5.03 -9.31
C TRP A 60 8.88 3.90 -9.04
N ALA A 61 9.66 4.04 -7.98
CA ALA A 61 10.37 2.91 -7.38
C ALA A 61 9.40 2.21 -6.43
N VAL A 62 9.06 0.96 -6.72
CA VAL A 62 8.13 0.18 -5.90
C VAL A 62 8.91 -0.83 -5.07
N VAL A 63 8.69 -0.83 -3.77
CA VAL A 63 9.26 -1.79 -2.82
C VAL A 63 8.12 -2.50 -2.12
N ALA A 64 8.08 -3.82 -2.19
CA ALA A 64 7.12 -4.65 -1.48
C ALA A 64 7.73 -5.21 -0.20
N LEU A 65 6.99 -5.11 0.89
CA LEU A 65 7.27 -5.93 2.07
C LEU A 65 6.91 -7.39 1.76
N GLU A 66 7.75 -8.30 2.21
CA GLU A 66 7.55 -9.73 2.11
C GLU A 66 7.81 -10.37 3.47
N TRP A 67 7.00 -11.34 3.84
CA TRP A 67 7.18 -12.04 5.10
C TRP A 67 6.65 -13.47 4.97
N ASP A 68 7.36 -14.41 5.58
CA ASP A 68 6.88 -15.79 5.72
C ASP A 68 5.90 -15.88 6.89
N GLU A 69 6.17 -15.11 7.95
CA GLU A 69 5.25 -14.87 9.06
C GLU A 69 5.02 -13.36 9.22
N PRO A 70 3.76 -12.93 9.37
CA PRO A 70 3.42 -11.52 9.45
C PRO A 70 4.12 -10.83 10.63
N PRO A 71 4.33 -9.50 10.57
CA PRO A 71 4.80 -8.72 11.71
C PRO A 71 3.95 -9.01 12.95
N SER A 72 4.64 -9.23 14.06
CA SER A 72 4.04 -9.61 15.35
C SER A 72 3.40 -8.42 16.07
N SER A 73 3.72 -7.19 15.66
CA SER A 73 3.21 -5.94 16.23
C SER A 73 3.13 -4.82 15.19
N LEU A 74 2.37 -3.78 15.54
CA LEU A 74 2.33 -2.53 14.77
C LEU A 74 3.71 -1.85 14.72
N GLU A 75 4.43 -1.86 15.83
CA GLU A 75 5.76 -1.27 15.94
C GLU A 75 6.75 -1.92 14.96
N GLU A 76 6.69 -3.24 14.80
CA GLU A 76 7.51 -3.95 13.82
C GLU A 76 7.19 -3.49 12.40
N LEU A 77 5.90 -3.36 12.07
CA LEU A 77 5.46 -2.91 10.76
C LEU A 77 5.85 -1.44 10.47
N GLU A 78 5.68 -0.55 11.45
CA GLU A 78 6.12 0.86 11.37
C GLU A 78 7.63 0.97 11.19
N SER A 79 8.41 0.17 11.93
CA SER A 79 9.86 0.13 11.83
C SER A 79 10.33 -0.24 10.42
N GLN A 80 9.68 -1.22 9.78
CA GLN A 80 9.97 -1.59 8.39
C GLN A 80 9.64 -0.47 7.40
N ALA A 81 8.50 0.20 7.57
CA ALA A 81 8.10 1.31 6.71
C ALA A 81 9.07 2.51 6.85
N HIS A 82 9.43 2.85 8.10
CA HIS A 82 10.38 3.91 8.40
C HIS A 82 11.78 3.59 7.85
N TRP A 83 12.25 2.35 8.01
CA TRP A 83 13.52 1.90 7.43
C TRP A 83 13.53 2.05 5.90
N THR A 84 12.45 1.66 5.22
CA THR A 84 12.33 1.76 3.76
C THR A 84 12.48 3.21 3.28
N ARG A 85 11.77 4.15 3.93
CA ARG A 85 11.88 5.60 3.63
C ARG A 85 13.30 6.11 3.86
N THR A 86 13.91 5.73 4.98
CA THR A 86 15.27 6.17 5.35
C THR A 86 16.33 5.62 4.40
N ALA A 87 16.22 4.35 4.01
CA ALA A 87 17.13 3.73 3.05
C ALA A 87 17.05 4.41 1.67
N SER A 88 15.84 4.71 1.20
CA SER A 88 15.63 5.45 -0.05
C SER A 88 16.30 6.83 -0.01
N LYS A 89 16.13 7.58 1.08
CA LYS A 89 16.77 8.89 1.27
C LYS A 89 18.30 8.81 1.25
N ARG A 90 18.88 7.80 1.92
CA ARG A 90 20.34 7.58 1.92
C ARG A 90 20.88 7.23 0.53
N MET A 91 20.16 6.42 -0.24
CA MET A 91 20.60 6.00 -1.57
C MET A 91 20.50 7.11 -2.62
N THR A 92 19.47 7.95 -2.52
CA THR A 92 19.20 9.01 -3.51
C THR A 92 19.77 10.37 -3.11
N GLY A 93 20.22 10.53 -1.86
CA GLY A 93 20.70 11.80 -1.32
C GLY A 93 19.61 12.84 -1.07
N ARG A 94 18.33 12.53 -1.36
CA ARG A 94 17.20 13.44 -1.18
C ARG A 94 15.97 12.69 -0.67
N GLU A 95 15.05 13.44 -0.09
CA GLU A 95 13.75 12.88 0.25
C GLU A 95 12.90 12.74 -1.01
N SER A 96 12.35 11.55 -1.25
CA SER A 96 11.48 11.29 -2.39
C SER A 96 10.02 11.36 -1.94
N PRO A 97 9.10 11.87 -2.78
CA PRO A 97 7.67 11.72 -2.52
C PRO A 97 7.33 10.24 -2.29
N MET A 98 6.53 9.96 -1.26
CA MET A 98 6.21 8.59 -0.85
C MET A 98 4.72 8.31 -0.98
N LEU A 99 4.38 7.09 -1.37
CA LEU A 99 3.03 6.54 -1.41
C LEU A 99 3.04 5.17 -0.71
N ILE A 100 1.94 4.81 -0.04
CA ILE A 100 1.74 3.46 0.50
C ILE A 100 0.57 2.79 -0.23
N VAL A 101 0.70 1.50 -0.55
CA VAL A 101 -0.41 0.65 -0.97
C VAL A 101 -0.49 -0.52 0.01
N GLY A 102 -1.41 -0.45 0.97
CA GLY A 102 -1.58 -1.45 2.01
C GLY A 102 -2.83 -2.30 1.82
N LYS A 103 -2.76 -3.59 2.14
CA LYS A 103 -3.91 -4.51 2.09
C LYS A 103 -4.16 -5.18 3.42
N SER A 104 -5.41 -5.18 3.90
CA SER A 104 -5.83 -5.85 5.15
C SER A 104 -4.87 -5.56 6.31
N LEU A 105 -4.08 -6.54 6.79
CA LEU A 105 -3.03 -6.34 7.79
C LEU A 105 -2.14 -5.12 7.50
N GLY A 106 -1.73 -4.90 6.25
CA GLY A 106 -0.90 -3.76 5.87
C GLY A 106 -1.56 -2.39 6.05
N THR A 107 -2.90 -2.33 6.12
CA THR A 107 -3.64 -1.08 6.40
C THR A 107 -3.50 -0.60 7.84
N ARG A 108 -2.98 -1.45 8.73
CA ARG A 108 -2.60 -1.03 10.09
C ARG A 108 -1.50 0.02 10.13
N LEU A 109 -0.83 0.31 9.01
CA LEU A 109 0.07 1.45 8.87
C LEU A 109 -0.64 2.80 8.73
N ALA A 110 -1.98 2.84 8.61
CA ALA A 110 -2.71 4.09 8.43
C ALA A 110 -2.37 5.17 9.48
N PRO A 111 -2.34 4.88 10.80
CA PRO A 111 -1.99 5.88 11.80
C PRO A 111 -0.56 6.44 11.63
N TRP A 112 0.39 5.59 11.23
CA TRP A 112 1.77 6.03 10.96
C TRP A 112 1.84 6.89 9.71
N ALA A 113 1.19 6.48 8.63
CA ALA A 113 1.15 7.22 7.38
C ALA A 113 0.53 8.62 7.59
N GLU A 114 -0.53 8.72 8.39
CA GLU A 114 -1.14 10.00 8.77
C GLU A 114 -0.16 10.90 9.54
N ARG A 115 0.51 10.37 10.57
CA ARG A 115 1.51 11.15 11.34
C ARG A 115 2.64 11.68 10.46
N GLU A 116 3.03 10.91 9.45
CA GLU A 116 4.08 11.24 8.50
C GLU A 116 3.57 12.02 7.27
N ALA A 117 2.27 12.33 7.22
CA ALA A 117 1.59 12.95 6.08
C ALA A 117 1.83 12.24 4.73
N ILE A 118 1.96 10.91 4.75
CA ILE A 118 2.19 10.08 3.57
C ILE A 118 0.86 9.70 2.95
N PRO A 119 0.60 10.07 1.68
CA PRO A 119 -0.58 9.60 0.95
C PRO A 119 -0.62 8.07 0.83
N ALA A 120 -1.82 7.49 0.81
CA ALA A 120 -1.93 6.04 0.81
C ALA A 120 -3.21 5.47 0.19
N ALA A 121 -3.10 4.29 -0.42
CA ALA A 121 -4.22 3.45 -0.81
C ALA A 121 -4.38 2.28 0.17
N TRP A 122 -5.52 2.20 0.82
CA TRP A 122 -5.88 1.20 1.82
C TRP A 122 -6.94 0.25 1.24
N LEU A 123 -6.51 -0.96 0.93
CA LEU A 123 -7.32 -1.97 0.25
C LEU A 123 -7.85 -2.96 1.29
N THR A 124 -9.18 -3.08 1.38
CA THR A 124 -9.92 -3.88 2.35
C THR A 124 -9.37 -3.69 3.77
N PRO A 125 -9.40 -2.46 4.32
CA PRO A 125 -8.78 -2.15 5.60
C PRO A 125 -9.41 -2.92 6.76
N VAL A 126 -8.62 -3.16 7.80
CA VAL A 126 -9.08 -3.82 9.05
C VAL A 126 -9.87 -2.84 9.92
N LEU A 127 -11.14 -2.60 9.57
CA LEU A 127 -11.98 -1.58 10.21
C LEU A 127 -12.51 -1.99 11.60
N ASP A 128 -12.18 -3.18 12.08
CA ASP A 128 -12.35 -3.57 13.48
C ASP A 128 -11.21 -3.05 14.38
N ASP A 129 -10.11 -2.58 13.80
CA ASP A 129 -9.07 -1.82 14.49
C ASP A 129 -9.49 -0.34 14.60
N GLU A 130 -9.84 0.10 15.81
CA GLU A 130 -10.30 1.47 16.07
C GLU A 130 -9.30 2.54 15.63
N ALA A 131 -7.99 2.26 15.73
CA ALA A 131 -6.97 3.21 15.31
C ALA A 131 -6.96 3.39 13.78
N VAL A 132 -7.16 2.30 13.03
CA VAL A 132 -7.31 2.35 11.57
C VAL A 132 -8.57 3.11 11.20
N LEU A 133 -9.74 2.74 11.76
CA LEU A 133 -11.00 3.39 11.44
C LEU A 133 -10.95 4.90 11.76
N THR A 134 -10.53 5.27 12.97
CA THR A 134 -10.40 6.67 13.41
C THR A 134 -9.48 7.46 12.48
N THR A 135 -8.35 6.87 12.06
CA THR A 135 -7.43 7.53 11.14
C THR A 135 -8.08 7.78 9.78
N LEU A 136 -8.83 6.81 9.25
CA LEU A 136 -9.52 6.99 7.98
C LEU A 136 -10.63 8.04 8.09
N GLU A 137 -11.40 8.05 9.18
CA GLU A 137 -12.49 9.02 9.38
C GLU A 137 -11.99 10.45 9.63
N LEU A 138 -10.90 10.64 10.38
CA LEU A 138 -10.47 11.94 10.89
C LEU A 138 -9.14 12.46 10.35
N GLY A 139 -8.35 11.61 9.67
CA GLY A 139 -7.04 11.97 9.13
C GLY A 139 -7.11 13.07 8.07
N LYS A 140 -5.96 13.54 7.59
CA LYS A 140 -5.84 14.61 6.59
C LYS A 140 -4.91 14.25 5.44
N ALA A 141 -4.14 13.16 5.57
CA ALA A 141 -3.33 12.66 4.49
C ALA A 141 -4.24 12.20 3.33
N PRO A 142 -3.92 12.58 2.07
CA PRO A 142 -4.68 12.12 0.91
C PRO A 142 -4.73 10.60 0.84
N ALA A 143 -5.93 10.03 0.82
CA ALA A 143 -6.11 8.60 0.86
C ALA A 143 -7.14 8.09 -0.15
N LEU A 144 -6.94 6.84 -0.55
CA LEU A 144 -7.91 6.02 -1.27
C LEU A 144 -8.25 4.82 -0.40
N VAL A 145 -9.52 4.53 -0.19
CA VAL A 145 -9.98 3.30 0.46
C VAL A 145 -10.81 2.51 -0.53
N ALA A 146 -10.58 1.19 -0.60
CA ALA A 146 -11.38 0.29 -1.42
C ALA A 146 -11.88 -0.89 -0.60
N GLY A 147 -13.17 -1.21 -0.68
CA GLY A 147 -13.79 -2.30 0.05
C GLY A 147 -14.94 -2.96 -0.70
N GLY A 148 -15.30 -4.16 -0.26
CA GLY A 148 -16.33 -4.98 -0.90
C GLY A 148 -17.48 -5.25 0.06
N THR A 149 -18.73 -5.21 -0.41
CA THR A 149 -19.88 -5.37 0.49
C THR A 149 -20.07 -6.81 0.98
N ALA A 150 -19.37 -7.79 0.40
CA ALA A 150 -19.34 -9.17 0.88
C ALA A 150 -18.14 -9.45 1.80
N ASP A 151 -17.27 -8.47 2.03
CA ASP A 151 -16.22 -8.52 3.04
C ASP A 151 -16.81 -8.25 4.43
N PRO A 152 -16.78 -9.20 5.38
CA PRO A 152 -17.29 -8.99 6.73
C PRO A 152 -16.57 -7.88 7.50
N VAL A 153 -15.34 -7.55 7.11
CA VAL A 153 -14.52 -6.51 7.74
C VAL A 153 -14.95 -5.11 7.27
N TRP A 154 -15.61 -5.00 6.10
CA TRP A 154 -15.88 -3.71 5.47
C TRP A 154 -16.85 -2.81 6.26
N ARG A 155 -17.87 -3.37 6.92
CA ARG A 155 -18.79 -2.64 7.83
C ARG A 155 -19.30 -1.27 7.29
N GLY A 156 -19.48 -1.14 5.97
CA GLY A 156 -19.94 0.09 5.30
C GLY A 156 -18.85 1.13 4.99
N GLY A 157 -17.60 0.88 5.38
CA GLY A 157 -16.46 1.73 5.11
C GLY A 157 -16.46 3.07 5.86
N PRO A 158 -15.35 3.83 5.80
CA PRO A 158 -15.31 5.20 6.29
C PRO A 158 -16.15 6.13 5.40
N ARG A 159 -16.56 7.28 5.95
CA ARG A 159 -17.29 8.30 5.17
C ARG A 159 -16.33 9.00 4.19
N PRO A 160 -16.70 9.15 2.90
CA PRO A 160 -15.87 9.88 1.94
C PRO A 160 -15.78 11.38 2.27
N ARG A 161 -14.64 11.99 1.95
CA ARG A 161 -14.35 13.42 2.14
C ARG A 161 -13.37 13.91 1.06
N MET A 162 -13.08 15.21 1.04
CA MET A 162 -12.27 15.86 -0.02
C MET A 162 -10.91 15.18 -0.28
N ASP A 163 -10.29 14.71 0.79
CA ASP A 163 -8.97 14.08 0.84
C ASP A 163 -9.04 12.56 1.10
N LEU A 164 -10.24 11.98 1.18
CA LEU A 164 -10.46 10.54 1.25
C LEU A 164 -11.46 10.11 0.20
N GLU A 165 -10.94 9.42 -0.81
CA GLU A 165 -11.78 8.71 -1.75
C GLU A 165 -12.15 7.32 -1.21
N VAL A 166 -13.42 6.94 -1.35
CA VAL A 166 -13.92 5.62 -0.94
C VAL A 166 -14.55 4.92 -2.13
N LEU A 167 -14.05 3.74 -2.46
CA LEU A 167 -14.58 2.85 -3.50
C LEU A 167 -15.23 1.64 -2.83
N GLU A 168 -16.55 1.53 -2.95
CA GLU A 168 -17.29 0.35 -2.49
C GLU A 168 -17.72 -0.50 -3.70
N PHE A 169 -17.43 -1.80 -3.63
CA PHE A 169 -17.74 -2.76 -4.69
C PHE A 169 -18.79 -3.77 -4.23
N PRO A 170 -20.02 -3.73 -4.77
CA PRO A 170 -21.07 -4.66 -4.39
C PRO A 170 -20.66 -6.11 -4.67
N GLN A 171 -20.92 -6.99 -3.69
CA GLN A 171 -20.66 -8.44 -3.70
C GLN A 171 -19.18 -8.84 -3.74
N ALA A 172 -18.26 -7.89 -3.74
CA ALA A 172 -16.84 -8.19 -3.72
C ALA A 172 -16.41 -8.64 -2.30
N ASP A 173 -15.57 -9.66 -2.25
CA ASP A 173 -15.03 -10.23 -1.01
C ASP A 173 -13.80 -9.43 -0.48
N HIS A 174 -13.13 -9.98 0.54
CA HIS A 174 -11.93 -9.39 1.14
C HIS A 174 -10.69 -9.39 0.21
N SER A 175 -10.76 -10.03 -0.96
CA SER A 175 -9.77 -9.93 -2.04
C SER A 175 -10.24 -9.05 -3.19
N LEU A 176 -11.42 -8.43 -3.04
CA LEU A 176 -12.14 -7.67 -4.05
C LEU A 176 -12.43 -8.49 -5.32
N LEU A 177 -12.76 -9.76 -5.12
CA LEU A 177 -13.24 -10.69 -6.14
C LEU A 177 -14.73 -10.94 -5.94
N ILE A 178 -15.43 -11.21 -7.04
CA ILE A 178 -16.84 -11.61 -7.03
C ILE A 178 -16.90 -13.08 -7.44
N ALA A 179 -17.42 -13.91 -6.54
CA ALA A 179 -17.58 -15.33 -6.79
C ALA A 179 -18.41 -15.58 -8.06
N GLY A 180 -17.86 -16.34 -9.01
CA GLY A 180 -18.51 -16.65 -10.29
C GLY A 180 -18.47 -15.54 -11.35
N ASP A 181 -17.88 -14.37 -11.08
CA ASP A 181 -17.80 -13.26 -12.04
C ASP A 181 -16.37 -12.70 -12.14
N TRP A 182 -15.51 -13.46 -12.82
CA TRP A 182 -14.11 -13.10 -13.02
C TRP A 182 -13.95 -11.82 -13.84
N GLN A 183 -14.87 -11.54 -14.77
CA GLN A 183 -14.80 -10.34 -15.62
C GLN A 183 -15.06 -9.08 -14.79
N ARG A 184 -16.06 -9.10 -13.91
CA ARG A 184 -16.31 -7.99 -12.99
C ARG A 184 -15.19 -7.84 -11.97
N SER A 185 -14.65 -8.96 -11.49
CA SER A 185 -13.45 -8.95 -10.64
C SER A 185 -12.29 -8.23 -11.32
N MET A 186 -11.97 -8.57 -12.58
CA MET A 186 -10.93 -7.86 -13.35
C MET A 186 -11.22 -6.37 -13.54
N ARG A 187 -12.48 -5.98 -13.79
CA ARG A 187 -12.88 -4.57 -13.88
C ARG A 187 -12.66 -3.83 -12.57
N ILE A 188 -12.92 -4.47 -11.42
CA ILE A 188 -12.64 -3.92 -10.10
C ILE A 188 -11.13 -3.72 -9.92
N GLN A 189 -10.32 -4.73 -10.23
CA GLN A 189 -8.85 -4.65 -10.14
C GLN A 189 -8.29 -3.51 -11.01
N ASN A 190 -8.79 -3.37 -12.24
CA ASN A 190 -8.41 -2.27 -13.13
C ASN A 190 -8.82 -0.92 -12.55
N ARG A 191 -10.07 -0.77 -12.07
CA ARG A 191 -10.56 0.49 -11.50
C ARG A 191 -9.71 0.93 -10.31
N ILE A 192 -9.40 0.02 -9.39
CA ILE A 192 -8.56 0.29 -8.22
C ILE A 192 -7.16 0.73 -8.66
N THR A 193 -6.55 -0.02 -9.57
CA THR A 193 -5.22 0.30 -10.13
C THR A 193 -5.18 1.70 -10.72
N SER A 194 -6.19 2.08 -11.53
CA SER A 194 -6.28 3.43 -12.08
C SER A 194 -6.39 4.50 -10.99
N ARG A 195 -7.19 4.28 -9.93
CA ARG A 195 -7.32 5.27 -8.84
C ARG A 195 -6.07 5.37 -7.98
N VAL A 196 -5.30 4.29 -7.83
CA VAL A 196 -3.96 4.34 -7.21
C VAL A 196 -3.01 5.20 -8.05
N LEU A 197 -3.03 5.08 -9.38
CA LEU A 197 -2.23 5.95 -10.26
C LEU A 197 -2.66 7.42 -10.16
N ASP A 198 -3.97 7.70 -10.10
CA ASP A 198 -4.46 9.06 -9.92
C ASP A 198 -3.97 9.67 -8.59
N LEU A 199 -3.97 8.87 -7.51
CA LEU A 199 -3.44 9.28 -6.23
C LEU A 199 -1.94 9.58 -6.32
N ALA A 200 -1.16 8.67 -6.91
CA ALA A 200 0.27 8.83 -7.15
C ALA A 200 0.59 10.11 -7.94
N ALA A 201 -0.13 10.38 -9.04
CA ALA A 201 0.08 11.59 -9.84
C ALA A 201 -0.11 12.86 -9.01
N ARG A 202 -1.09 12.90 -8.09
CA ARG A 202 -1.30 14.02 -7.16
C ARG A 202 -0.17 14.16 -6.14
N VAL A 203 0.47 13.07 -5.72
CA VAL A 203 1.62 13.13 -4.81
C VAL A 203 2.79 13.84 -5.47
N VAL A 204 3.13 13.46 -6.70
CA VAL A 204 4.25 14.07 -7.44
C VAL A 204 3.98 15.53 -7.79
N ALA A 205 2.73 15.89 -8.14
CA ALA A 205 2.39 17.27 -8.48
C ALA A 205 2.47 18.26 -7.29
N ARG A 206 2.58 17.77 -6.06
CA ARG A 206 2.67 18.58 -4.83
C ARG A 206 4.10 18.70 -4.28
N GLY A 207 5.04 17.90 -4.77
CA GLY A 207 6.45 17.90 -4.36
C GLY A 207 7.31 18.74 -5.29
#